data_AF-A0A0J6CKK4-F1
#
_entry.id   AF-A0A0J6CKK4-F1
#
_cell.length_a   1.000
_cell.length_b   1.000
_cell.length_c   1.000
_cell.angle_alpha   90.00
_cell.angle_beta   90.00
_cell.angle_gamma   90.00
#
_symmetry.space_group_name_H-M   'P 1'
#
loop_
_entity.id
_entity.type
_entity.pdbx_description
1 polymer ?
#
loop_
_entity_poly.entity_id
_entity_poly.type
_entity_poly.pdbx_seq_one_letter_code
_entity_poly.pdbx_strand_id
1 'polypeptide(L)'
;MPRKARQKSHTGIYHIIYRGANRQEIFHDDEDRLQFLQTLEKYSTLYKVKIYAWCLMSNHVHLLMKEGNEGTVEEWEWSSCKQYYQLTSVTRLVDYDVILNMFGKDRSPAIERFKEFNEIVNDDRCLEDVESYRRRLTDDEARFFIEKIIGKIEIAQVKSLPKERRDPILRKAKCIEGVSQRQIARILGVSQTLIYRA
;
A
#
# COMPACT_ATOMS: atom_id res chain seq x y z
N MET A 1 -5.62 -7.44 9.96
CA MET A 1 -4.22 -7.79 10.27
C MET A 1 -3.41 -6.51 10.34
N PRO A 2 -2.52 -6.36 11.33
CA PRO A 2 -1.62 -5.21 11.42
C PRO A 2 -0.76 -5.11 10.15
N ARG A 3 -0.49 -3.88 9.69
CA ARG A 3 0.43 -3.67 8.57
C ARG A 3 1.85 -3.81 9.11
N LYS A 4 2.67 -4.63 8.44
CA LYS A 4 4.12 -4.70 8.69
C LYS A 4 4.78 -3.34 8.43
N ALA A 5 5.97 -3.09 9.01
CA ALA A 5 6.75 -1.88 8.78
C ALA A 5 7.01 -1.66 7.29
N ARG A 6 6.75 -0.44 6.80
CA ARG A 6 6.93 -0.08 5.39
C ARG A 6 8.41 -0.06 5.03
N GLN A 7 8.73 -0.52 3.82
CA GLN A 7 10.05 -0.28 3.25
C GLN A 7 10.23 1.21 2.94
N LYS A 8 11.40 1.77 3.28
CA LYS A 8 11.75 3.15 2.95
C LYS A 8 12.13 3.27 1.47
N SER A 9 11.68 4.37 0.86
CA SER A 9 12.05 4.72 -0.51
C SER A 9 13.54 5.06 -0.58
N HIS A 10 14.25 4.61 -1.61
CA HIS A 10 15.64 5.02 -1.82
C HIS A 10 15.76 6.51 -2.16
N THR A 11 14.73 7.07 -2.80
CA THR A 11 14.67 8.50 -3.12
C THR A 11 14.26 9.35 -1.92
N GLY A 12 13.64 8.74 -0.92
CA GLY A 12 12.98 9.42 0.19
C GLY A 12 11.79 10.28 -0.24
N ILE A 13 11.25 10.09 -1.45
CA ILE A 13 10.12 10.85 -1.98
C ILE A 13 8.85 10.00 -1.90
N TYR A 14 7.80 10.57 -1.34
CA TYR A 14 6.55 9.86 -1.10
C TYR A 14 5.35 10.65 -1.62
N HIS A 15 4.41 9.92 -2.24
CA HIS A 15 3.05 10.39 -2.47
C HIS A 15 2.18 9.95 -1.29
N ILE A 16 1.84 10.89 -0.42
CA ILE A 16 1.01 10.66 0.75
C ILE A 16 -0.43 11.01 0.43
N ILE A 17 -1.35 10.11 0.79
CA ILE A 17 -2.78 10.31 0.68
C ILE A 17 -3.39 10.21 2.07
N TYR A 18 -4.01 11.30 2.52
CA TYR A 18 -4.83 11.33 3.72
C TYR A 18 -6.30 11.43 3.30
N ARG A 19 -7.19 10.66 3.92
CA ARG A 19 -8.61 10.62 3.55
C ARG A 19 -9.46 10.53 4.80
N GLY A 20 -10.57 11.25 4.81
CA GLY A 20 -11.52 11.23 5.92
C GLY A 20 -12.02 9.82 6.18
N ALA A 21 -12.20 9.48 7.46
CA ALA A 21 -12.81 8.22 7.84
C ALA A 21 -14.18 8.08 7.16
N ASN A 22 -14.48 6.91 6.61
CA ASN A 22 -15.71 6.68 5.82
C ASN A 22 -15.95 7.70 4.69
N ARG A 23 -14.89 8.31 4.14
CA ARG A 23 -14.95 9.36 3.10
C ARG A 23 -15.66 10.64 3.53
N GLN A 24 -15.79 10.87 4.83
CA GLN A 24 -16.33 12.10 5.38
C GLN A 24 -15.46 13.31 5.01
N GLU A 25 -16.09 14.48 5.00
CA GLU A 25 -15.39 15.73 4.78
C GLU A 25 -14.41 16.02 5.92
N ILE A 26 -13.23 16.46 5.52
CA ILE A 26 -12.14 16.95 6.38
C ILE A 26 -12.21 18.48 6.44
N PHE A 27 -12.48 19.13 5.31
CA PHE A 27 -12.54 20.59 5.18
C PHE A 27 -13.95 21.01 4.79
N HIS A 28 -14.63 21.74 5.67
CA HIS A 28 -15.97 22.26 5.46
C HIS A 28 -15.95 23.63 4.77
N ASP A 29 -14.88 24.40 5.01
CA ASP A 29 -14.67 25.72 4.42
C ASP A 29 -13.17 25.96 4.12
N ASP A 30 -12.86 27.18 3.64
CA ASP A 30 -11.49 27.56 3.31
C ASP A 30 -10.63 27.83 4.55
N GLU A 31 -11.23 28.12 5.71
CA GLU A 31 -10.50 28.32 6.96
C GLU A 31 -9.88 27.00 7.43
N ASP A 32 -10.61 25.90 7.33
CA ASP A 32 -10.09 24.55 7.59
C ASP A 32 -8.86 24.24 6.71
N ARG A 33 -8.90 24.65 5.43
CA ARG A 33 -7.79 24.46 4.48
C ARG A 33 -6.59 25.32 4.85
N LEU A 34 -6.81 26.57 5.24
CA LEU A 34 -5.76 27.48 5.68
C LEU A 34 -5.08 26.97 6.95
N GLN A 35 -5.85 26.52 7.95
CA GLN A 35 -5.33 25.95 9.18
C GLN A 35 -4.49 24.68 8.91
N PHE A 36 -4.92 23.85 7.96
CA PHE A 36 -4.15 22.69 7.51
C PHE A 36 -2.82 23.10 6.88
N LEU A 37 -2.82 24.07 5.96
CA LEU A 37 -1.60 24.55 5.30
C LEU A 37 -0.62 25.19 6.28
N GLN A 38 -1.10 25.98 7.24
CA GLN A 38 -0.26 26.54 8.31
C GLN A 38 0.38 25.44 9.16
N THR A 39 -0.39 24.39 9.48
CA THR A 39 0.11 23.23 10.23
C THR A 39 1.15 22.47 9.42
N LEU A 40 0.89 22.26 8.13
CA LEU A 40 1.81 21.61 7.21
C LEU A 40 3.12 22.41 7.08
N GLU A 41 3.05 23.73 6.92
CA GLU A 41 4.20 24.62 6.84
C GLU A 41 5.04 24.56 8.12
N LYS A 42 4.41 24.71 9.29
CA LYS A 42 5.07 24.62 10.60
C LYS A 42 5.89 23.35 10.74
N TYR A 43 5.28 22.19 10.48
CA TYR A 43 5.96 20.91 10.67
C TYR A 43 6.92 20.57 9.53
N SER A 44 6.64 20.99 8.30
CA SER A 44 7.59 20.83 7.20
C SER A 44 8.88 21.60 7.45
N THR A 45 8.78 22.79 8.05
CA THR A 45 9.93 23.60 8.46
C THR A 45 10.68 22.97 9.63
N LEU A 46 9.96 22.56 10.68
CA LEU A 46 10.55 21.96 11.88
C LEU A 46 11.37 20.71 11.56
N TYR A 47 10.83 19.83 10.71
CA TYR A 47 11.47 18.56 10.35
C TYR A 47 12.21 18.60 9.01
N LYS A 48 12.35 19.77 8.38
CA LYS A 48 13.03 19.96 7.09
C LYS A 48 12.50 19.08 5.95
N VAL A 49 11.21 18.73 6.02
CA VAL A 49 10.51 17.99 4.97
C VAL A 49 10.28 18.93 3.79
N LYS A 50 10.59 18.50 2.57
CA LYS A 50 10.33 19.31 1.37
C LYS A 50 9.01 18.93 0.76
N ILE A 51 8.12 19.91 0.55
CA ILE A 51 6.86 19.70 -0.17
C ILE A 51 7.04 20.11 -1.63
N TYR A 52 6.82 19.19 -2.55
CA TYR A 52 6.89 19.45 -3.99
C TYR A 52 5.55 19.83 -4.60
N ALA A 53 4.46 19.21 -4.11
CA ALA A 53 3.11 19.49 -4.57
C ALA A 53 2.08 19.10 -3.50
N TRP A 54 0.91 19.75 -3.54
CA TRP A 54 -0.24 19.40 -2.70
C TRP A 54 -1.56 19.62 -3.45
N CYS A 55 -2.59 18.87 -3.05
CA CYS A 55 -3.97 19.07 -3.49
C CYS A 55 -4.91 18.79 -2.30
N LEU A 56 -5.73 19.76 -1.93
CA LEU A 56 -6.71 19.66 -0.85
C LEU A 56 -8.11 19.53 -1.44
N MET A 57 -8.70 18.35 -1.30
CA MET A 57 -10.10 18.07 -1.65
C MET A 57 -10.92 18.02 -0.37
N SER A 58 -12.25 18.20 -0.43
CA SER A 58 -13.08 18.27 0.79
C SER A 58 -12.90 17.06 1.72
N ASN A 59 -12.70 15.85 1.18
CA ASN A 59 -12.59 14.61 1.96
C ASN A 59 -11.23 13.88 1.83
N HIS A 60 -10.26 14.43 1.11
CA HIS A 60 -8.92 13.85 1.03
C HIS A 60 -7.83 14.86 0.65
N VAL A 61 -6.60 14.53 0.97
CA VAL A 61 -5.41 15.33 0.72
C VAL A 61 -4.40 14.47 -0.01
N HIS A 62 -3.78 15.04 -1.05
CA HIS A 62 -2.60 14.49 -1.69
C HIS A 62 -1.39 15.39 -1.39
N LEU A 63 -0.28 14.80 -0.96
CA LEU A 63 1.01 15.47 -0.77
C LEU A 63 2.08 14.71 -1.54
N LEU A 64 2.91 15.43 -2.30
CA LEU A 64 4.17 14.91 -2.82
C LEU A 64 5.29 15.57 -2.02
N MET A 65 6.01 14.78 -1.23
CA MET A 65 7.04 15.32 -0.33
C MET A 65 8.29 14.45 -0.30
N LYS A 66 9.43 15.07 0.00
CA LYS A 66 10.69 14.41 0.34
C LYS A 66 10.86 14.43 1.84
N GLU A 67 11.23 13.27 2.38
CA GLU A 67 11.66 13.13 3.76
C GLU A 67 12.79 14.10 4.11
N GLY A 68 12.86 14.46 5.39
CA GLY A 68 13.78 15.44 5.92
C GLY A 68 14.57 14.85 7.09
N ASN A 69 14.54 15.54 8.22
CA ASN A 69 15.12 15.10 9.48
C ASN A 69 14.01 14.63 10.43
N GLU A 70 13.11 13.77 9.95
CA GLU A 70 12.19 13.09 10.85
C GLU A 70 12.93 12.04 11.69
N GLY A 71 12.64 12.03 12.99
CA GLY A 71 13.13 10.99 13.88
C GLY A 71 12.46 9.64 13.60
N THR A 72 12.82 8.65 14.40
CA THR A 72 12.12 7.36 14.43
C THR A 72 10.72 7.51 15.02
N VAL A 73 9.86 6.50 14.78
CA VAL A 73 8.48 6.51 15.29
C VAL A 73 8.41 6.54 16.83
N GLU A 74 9.47 6.08 17.50
CA GLU A 74 9.66 6.13 18.96
C GLU A 74 10.12 7.50 19.48
N GLU A 75 10.69 8.34 18.62
CA GLU A 75 11.08 9.73 18.92
C GLU A 75 9.96 10.74 18.61
N TRP A 76 9.01 10.36 17.76
CA TRP A 76 7.93 11.23 17.33
C TRP A 76 6.96 11.54 18.48
N GLU A 77 6.90 12.81 18.89
CA GLU A 77 6.12 13.28 20.05
C GLU A 77 4.63 12.90 20.00
N TRP A 78 4.02 13.05 18.83
CA TRP A 78 2.60 12.75 18.59
C TRP A 78 2.31 11.27 18.30
N SER A 79 3.30 10.38 18.41
CA SER A 79 3.15 8.96 18.17
C SER A 79 2.86 8.24 19.49
N SER A 80 1.85 7.36 19.48
CA SER A 80 1.60 6.47 20.62
C SER A 80 2.68 5.38 20.77
N CYS A 81 3.53 5.18 19.76
CA CYS A 81 4.55 4.12 19.76
C CYS A 81 5.48 4.20 20.97
N LYS A 82 5.86 5.42 21.38
CA LYS A 82 6.69 5.63 22.58
C LYS A 82 6.08 5.05 23.86
N GLN A 83 4.74 5.08 23.97
CA GLN A 83 4.02 4.48 25.11
C GLN A 83 4.12 2.96 25.13
N TYR A 84 4.24 2.32 23.96
CA TYR A 84 4.41 0.88 23.85
C TYR A 84 5.87 0.46 24.00
N TYR A 85 6.79 1.15 23.32
CA TYR A 85 8.19 0.74 23.24
C TYR A 85 8.99 1.11 24.48
N GLN A 86 8.68 2.26 25.10
CA GLN A 86 9.46 2.81 26.21
C GLN A 86 8.65 2.91 27.51
N LEU A 87 7.34 2.61 27.48
CA LEU A 87 6.42 2.84 28.59
C LEU A 87 6.48 4.27 29.16
N THR A 88 6.89 5.24 28.34
CA THR A 88 7.02 6.63 28.75
C THR A 88 6.08 7.50 27.93
N SER A 89 5.40 8.43 28.59
CA SER A 89 4.61 9.44 27.90
C SER A 89 4.30 10.63 28.79
N VAL A 90 4.10 11.77 28.15
CA VAL A 90 3.50 12.97 28.76
C VAL A 90 1.98 12.76 28.93
N THR A 91 1.36 11.88 28.14
CA THR A 91 -0.10 11.67 28.12
C THR A 91 -0.47 10.20 28.35
N ARG A 92 -1.59 9.94 29.05
CA ARG A 92 -2.12 8.57 29.28
C ARG A 92 -3.32 8.26 28.39
N LEU A 93 -3.27 8.67 27.13
CA LEU A 93 -4.38 8.48 26.18
C LEU A 93 -4.53 7.03 25.72
N VAL A 94 -3.52 6.19 25.90
CA VAL A 94 -3.46 4.83 25.37
C VAL A 94 -3.43 3.82 26.51
N ASP A 95 -4.39 2.91 26.51
CA ASP A 95 -4.34 1.69 27.34
C ASP A 95 -3.47 0.65 26.63
N TYR A 96 -2.15 0.75 26.85
CA TYR A 96 -1.20 -0.17 26.26
C TYR A 96 -1.25 -1.57 26.90
N ASP A 97 -1.85 -1.72 28.08
CA ASP A 97 -1.91 -3.00 28.79
C ASP A 97 -2.73 -4.02 28.02
N VAL A 98 -3.89 -3.61 27.50
CA VAL A 98 -4.76 -4.48 26.70
C VAL A 98 -4.00 -5.10 25.52
N ILE A 99 -3.22 -4.30 24.81
CA ILE A 99 -2.49 -4.76 23.61
C ILE A 99 -1.26 -5.56 23.98
N LEU A 100 -0.42 -5.07 24.89
CA LEU A 100 0.80 -5.77 25.30
C LEU A 100 0.49 -7.12 25.96
N ASN A 101 -0.63 -7.26 26.67
CA ASN A 101 -1.07 -8.54 27.23
C ASN A 101 -1.37 -9.60 26.16
N MET A 102 -1.64 -9.20 24.91
CA MET A 102 -1.76 -10.14 23.78
C MET A 102 -0.41 -10.74 23.37
N PHE A 103 0.71 -10.10 23.73
CA PHE A 103 2.08 -10.53 23.42
C PHE A 103 2.77 -11.25 24.60
N GLY A 104 2.11 -11.34 25.74
CA GLY A 104 2.59 -12.06 26.92
C GLY A 104 2.10 -11.43 28.22
N LYS A 105 2.11 -12.21 29.30
CA LYS A 105 1.77 -11.73 30.65
C LYS A 105 2.90 -10.88 31.26
N ASP A 106 4.13 -11.23 30.94
CA ASP A 106 5.31 -10.52 31.42
C ASP A 106 5.60 -9.31 30.54
N ARG A 107 5.78 -8.15 31.17
CA ARG A 107 5.82 -6.86 30.48
C ARG A 107 6.99 -6.72 29.51
N SER A 108 8.23 -6.95 29.98
CA SER A 108 9.42 -6.74 29.14
C SER A 108 9.42 -7.65 27.91
N PRO A 109 9.17 -8.97 28.03
CA PRO A 109 9.06 -9.84 26.86
C PRO A 109 7.89 -9.49 25.94
N ALA A 110 6.77 -9.01 26.49
CA ALA A 110 5.63 -8.56 25.67
C ALA A 110 5.98 -7.34 24.82
N ILE A 111 6.73 -6.38 25.36
CA ILE A 111 7.20 -5.19 24.63
C ILE A 111 8.16 -5.60 23.51
N GLU A 112 9.12 -6.48 23.79
CA GLU A 112 10.07 -6.95 22.78
C GLU A 112 9.34 -7.65 21.62
N ARG A 113 8.42 -8.56 21.93
CA ARG A 113 7.61 -9.24 20.90
C ARG A 113 6.71 -8.27 20.14
N PHE A 114 6.15 -7.27 20.81
CA PHE A 114 5.36 -6.23 20.15
C PHE A 114 6.22 -5.41 19.19
N LYS A 115 7.41 -4.99 19.61
CA LYS A 115 8.36 -4.26 18.76
C LYS A 115 8.79 -5.12 17.58
N GLU A 116 9.23 -6.35 17.82
CA GLU A 116 9.58 -7.30 16.78
C GLU A 116 8.44 -7.44 15.76
N PHE A 117 7.21 -7.64 16.23
CA PHE A 117 6.02 -7.79 15.39
C PHE A 117 5.73 -6.57 14.50
N ASN A 118 5.89 -5.35 15.02
CA ASN A 118 5.65 -4.13 14.25
C ASN A 118 6.79 -3.83 13.26
N GLU A 119 8.02 -4.16 13.61
CA GLU A 119 9.22 -3.92 12.81
C GLU A 119 9.54 -5.06 11.82
N ILE A 120 8.66 -6.07 11.70
CA ILE A 120 8.84 -7.18 10.74
C ILE A 120 8.98 -6.60 9.32
N VAL A 121 10.07 -6.99 8.65
CA VAL A 121 10.32 -6.65 7.24
C VAL A 121 9.19 -7.19 6.36
N ASN A 122 8.75 -6.35 5.43
CA ASN A 122 7.68 -6.67 4.50
C ASN A 122 8.20 -6.77 3.06
N ASP A 123 7.31 -7.23 2.17
CA ASP A 123 7.59 -7.39 0.74
C ASP A 123 7.04 -6.21 -0.08
N ASP A 124 6.99 -5.00 0.53
CA ASP A 124 6.60 -3.79 -0.19
C ASP A 124 7.55 -3.59 -1.39
N ARG A 125 7.03 -2.95 -2.43
CA ARG A 125 7.84 -2.51 -3.58
C ARG A 125 7.57 -1.03 -3.79
N CYS A 126 8.63 -0.24 -3.73
CA CYS A 126 8.57 1.19 -3.95
C CYS A 126 8.43 1.47 -5.46
N LEU A 127 7.92 2.66 -5.81
CA LEU A 127 7.64 3.00 -7.22
C LEU A 127 8.92 3.10 -8.05
N GLU A 128 10.03 3.45 -7.42
CA GLU A 128 11.35 3.57 -8.03
C GLU A 128 12.11 2.25 -8.16
N ASP A 129 11.58 1.14 -7.64
CA ASP A 129 12.25 -0.16 -7.77
C ASP A 129 12.23 -0.57 -9.24
N VAL A 130 13.35 -0.33 -9.94
CA VAL A 130 13.47 -0.54 -11.39
C VAL A 130 13.28 -2.03 -11.76
N GLU A 131 13.63 -2.95 -10.86
CA GLU A 131 13.34 -4.38 -11.00
C GLU A 131 11.83 -4.69 -10.99
N SER A 132 11.00 -3.78 -10.48
CA SER A 132 9.54 -3.91 -10.48
C SER A 132 8.88 -3.45 -11.79
N TYR A 133 9.59 -2.70 -12.64
CA TYR A 133 9.17 -2.36 -13.99
C TYR A 133 9.32 -3.57 -14.90
N ARG A 134 8.51 -4.61 -14.63
CA ARG A 134 8.25 -5.66 -15.60
C ARG A 134 7.71 -4.98 -16.85
N ARG A 135 8.48 -5.03 -17.94
CA ARG A 135 8.03 -4.58 -19.25
C ARG A 135 6.66 -5.19 -19.50
N ARG A 136 5.66 -4.33 -19.62
CA ARG A 136 4.31 -4.77 -19.98
C ARG A 136 4.34 -5.22 -21.42
N LEU A 137 3.87 -6.44 -21.67
CA LEU A 137 3.74 -6.95 -23.02
C LEU A 137 2.65 -6.16 -23.76
N THR A 138 2.83 -5.98 -25.07
CA THR A 138 1.75 -5.53 -25.94
C THR A 138 0.65 -6.60 -26.01
N ASP A 139 -0.54 -6.25 -26.50
CA ASP A 139 -1.61 -7.24 -26.64
C ASP A 139 -1.24 -8.34 -27.65
N ASP A 140 -0.42 -8.04 -28.66
CA ASP A 140 0.07 -9.03 -29.64
C ASP A 140 1.13 -9.96 -29.05
N GLU A 141 2.08 -9.42 -28.28
CA GLU A 141 3.06 -10.23 -27.53
C GLU A 141 2.34 -11.14 -26.52
N ALA A 142 1.39 -10.59 -25.75
CA ALA A 142 0.59 -11.34 -24.80
C ALA A 142 -0.24 -12.42 -25.50
N ARG A 143 -0.84 -12.11 -26.67
CA ARG A 143 -1.60 -13.05 -27.47
C ARG A 143 -0.73 -14.24 -27.90
N PHE A 144 0.48 -13.98 -28.40
CA PHE A 144 1.44 -15.02 -28.78
C PHE A 144 1.75 -15.99 -27.63
N PHE A 145 2.00 -15.49 -26.42
CA PHE A 145 2.24 -16.36 -25.26
C PHE A 145 0.98 -17.11 -24.81
N ILE A 146 -0.18 -16.45 -24.85
CA ILE A 146 -1.45 -17.08 -24.51
C ILE A 146 -1.75 -18.22 -25.49
N GLU A 147 -1.57 -18.03 -26.80
CA GLU A 147 -1.75 -19.07 -27.83
C GLU A 147 -0.91 -20.32 -27.56
N LYS A 148 0.34 -20.16 -27.13
CA LYS A 148 1.21 -21.28 -26.72
C LYS A 148 0.66 -22.06 -25.53
N ILE A 149 -0.10 -21.43 -24.64
CA ILE A 149 -0.71 -22.08 -23.47
C ILE A 149 -1.97 -22.86 -23.87
N ILE A 150 -2.81 -22.30 -24.74
CA ILE A 150 -4.08 -22.92 -25.16
C ILE A 150 -3.84 -24.06 -26.16
N GLY A 151 -2.72 -24.02 -26.89
CA GLY A 151 -2.33 -25.06 -27.83
C GLY A 151 -3.24 -25.11 -29.04
N LYS A 152 -3.97 -26.21 -29.22
CA LYS A 152 -4.85 -26.42 -30.40
C LYS A 152 -6.21 -25.70 -30.31
N ILE A 153 -6.51 -25.08 -29.18
CA ILE A 153 -7.78 -24.40 -28.97
C ILE A 153 -7.65 -22.95 -29.43
N GLU A 154 -8.57 -22.50 -30.27
CA GLU A 154 -8.62 -21.10 -30.68
C GLU A 154 -9.02 -20.20 -29.50
N ILE A 155 -8.41 -19.01 -29.43
CA ILE A 155 -8.72 -17.99 -28.41
C ILE A 155 -10.22 -17.76 -28.26
N ALA A 156 -10.95 -17.64 -29.37
CA ALA A 156 -12.38 -17.34 -29.38
C ALA A 156 -13.24 -18.42 -28.70
N GLN A 157 -12.74 -19.65 -28.63
CA GLN A 157 -13.44 -20.80 -28.04
C GLN A 157 -13.26 -20.88 -26.52
N VAL A 158 -12.23 -20.23 -25.96
CA VAL A 158 -11.87 -20.33 -24.53
C VAL A 158 -13.01 -19.86 -23.61
N LYS A 159 -13.74 -18.82 -24.00
CA LYS A 159 -14.89 -18.31 -23.23
C LYS A 159 -16.02 -19.34 -23.04
N SER A 160 -16.16 -20.26 -24.00
CA SER A 160 -17.23 -21.26 -24.05
C SER A 160 -16.82 -22.59 -23.43
N LEU A 161 -15.55 -22.75 -23.03
CA LEU A 161 -15.07 -23.99 -22.42
C LEU A 161 -15.69 -24.23 -21.04
N PRO A 162 -15.93 -25.50 -20.66
CA PRO A 162 -16.27 -25.87 -19.30
C PRO A 162 -15.23 -25.37 -18.29
N LYS A 163 -15.68 -25.05 -17.08
CA LYS A 163 -14.84 -24.50 -15.99
C LYS A 163 -13.56 -25.31 -15.77
N GLU A 164 -13.67 -26.63 -15.78
CA GLU A 164 -12.57 -27.59 -15.57
C GLU A 164 -11.43 -27.45 -16.58
N ARG A 165 -11.76 -27.07 -17.83
CA ARG A 165 -10.77 -26.88 -18.90
C ARG A 165 -10.33 -25.42 -19.02
N ARG A 166 -11.23 -24.47 -18.74
CA ARG A 166 -10.96 -23.03 -18.86
C ARG A 166 -10.08 -22.50 -17.73
N ASP A 167 -10.42 -22.80 -16.48
CA ASP A 167 -9.73 -22.19 -15.32
C ASP A 167 -8.22 -22.51 -15.29
N PRO A 168 -7.75 -23.73 -15.66
CA PRO A 168 -6.32 -23.99 -15.83
C PRO A 168 -5.62 -23.10 -16.85
N ILE A 169 -6.29 -22.76 -17.98
CA ILE A 169 -5.75 -21.85 -19.00
C ILE A 169 -5.60 -20.45 -18.40
N LEU A 170 -6.61 -19.97 -17.68
CA LEU A 170 -6.60 -18.63 -17.06
C LEU A 170 -5.53 -18.52 -15.98
N ARG A 171 -5.33 -19.55 -15.16
CA ARG A 171 -4.24 -19.61 -14.18
C ARG A 171 -2.87 -19.53 -14.84
N LYS A 172 -2.64 -20.32 -15.89
CA LYS A 172 -1.38 -20.27 -16.66
C LYS A 172 -1.17 -18.91 -17.32
N ALA A 173 -2.22 -18.31 -17.88
CA ALA A 173 -2.15 -16.98 -18.48
C ALA A 173 -1.79 -15.90 -17.44
N LYS A 174 -2.30 -16.00 -16.20
CA LYS A 174 -1.94 -15.10 -15.08
C LYS A 174 -0.47 -15.18 -14.68
N CYS A 175 0.20 -16.30 -14.99
CA CYS A 175 1.62 -16.50 -14.72
C CYS A 175 2.53 -15.94 -15.82
N ILE A 176 2.00 -15.47 -16.96
CA ILE A 176 2.81 -14.84 -18.00
C ILE A 176 3.35 -13.51 -17.48
N GLU A 177 4.67 -13.39 -17.43
CA GLU A 177 5.33 -12.16 -17.00
C GLU A 177 5.00 -11.01 -17.96
N GLY A 178 4.69 -9.84 -17.40
CA GLY A 178 4.35 -8.65 -18.19
C GLY A 178 2.90 -8.60 -18.71
N VAL A 179 2.04 -9.59 -18.43
CA VAL A 179 0.64 -9.58 -18.85
C VAL A 179 -0.30 -9.22 -17.70
N SER A 180 -1.17 -8.24 -17.93
CA SER A 180 -2.21 -7.90 -16.94
C SER A 180 -3.47 -8.74 -17.09
N GLN A 181 -4.22 -8.92 -16.01
CA GLN A 181 -5.53 -9.60 -16.05
C GLN A 181 -6.53 -8.95 -17.01
N ARG A 182 -6.43 -7.62 -17.22
CA ARG A 182 -7.26 -6.91 -18.22
C ARG A 182 -6.89 -7.28 -19.65
N GLN A 183 -5.61 -7.51 -19.94
CA GLN A 183 -5.17 -7.96 -21.26
C GLN A 183 -5.67 -9.38 -21.52
N ILE A 184 -5.52 -10.27 -20.54
CA ILE A 184 -6.06 -11.64 -20.62
C ILE A 184 -7.59 -11.60 -20.85
N ALA A 185 -8.31 -10.73 -20.15
CA ALA A 185 -9.76 -10.55 -20.30
C ALA A 185 -10.15 -10.16 -21.73
N ARG A 186 -9.48 -9.15 -22.29
CA ARG A 186 -9.71 -8.67 -23.66
C ARG A 186 -9.34 -9.73 -24.70
N ILE A 187 -8.18 -10.37 -24.55
CA ILE A 187 -7.68 -11.36 -25.51
C ILE A 187 -8.61 -12.59 -25.54
N LEU A 188 -8.94 -13.16 -24.38
CA LEU A 188 -9.75 -14.38 -24.28
C LEU A 188 -11.27 -14.12 -24.33
N GLY A 189 -11.70 -12.86 -24.35
CA GLY A 189 -13.13 -12.50 -24.39
C GLY A 189 -13.91 -12.93 -23.15
N VAL A 190 -13.31 -12.85 -21.96
CA VAL A 190 -13.92 -13.20 -20.66
C VAL A 190 -13.89 -12.01 -19.71
N SER A 191 -14.74 -12.00 -18.67
CA SER A 191 -14.74 -10.92 -17.69
C SER A 191 -13.48 -10.94 -16.81
N GLN A 192 -13.02 -9.76 -16.37
CA GLN A 192 -11.86 -9.65 -15.47
C GLN A 192 -12.11 -10.38 -14.14
N THR A 193 -13.35 -10.34 -13.61
CA THR A 193 -13.73 -11.03 -12.38
C THR A 193 -13.59 -12.54 -12.49
N LEU A 194 -13.87 -13.11 -13.66
CA LEU A 194 -13.71 -14.53 -13.91
C LEU A 194 -12.23 -14.94 -13.87
N ILE A 195 -11.33 -14.13 -14.44
CA ILE A 195 -9.87 -14.34 -14.36
C ILE A 195 -9.35 -14.20 -12.93
N TYR A 196 -9.86 -13.22 -12.20
CA TYR A 196 -9.49 -13.03 -10.79
C TYR A 196 -9.83 -14.27 -9.96
N ARG A 197 -11.02 -14.86 -10.16
CA ARG A 197 -11.52 -16.04 -9.43
C ARG A 197 -10.92 -17.38 -9.86
N ALA A 198 -10.45 -17.48 -11.10
CA ALA A 198 -9.84 -18.70 -11.63
C ALA A 198 -8.49 -18.99 -10.96
#